data_AF-A0A660YG03-F1
#
_entry.id   AF-A0A660YG03-F1
#
_cell.length_a   1.000
_cell.length_b   1.000
_cell.length_c   1.000
_cell.angle_alpha   90.00
_cell.angle_beta   90.00
_cell.angle_gamma   90.00
#
_symmetry.space_group_name_H-M   'P 1'
#
loop_
_entity.id
_entity.type
_entity.pdbx_description
1 polymer ?
#
loop_
_entity_poly.entity_id
_entity_poly.type
_entity_poly.pdbx_seq_one_letter_code
_entity_poly.pdbx_strand_id
1 'polypeptide(L)'
;MRAWCVLSRLSWAVLSIFLLGQADAWWERGHRIATEAVMRMLPGDMPRFFRASGDVLVPLSAAPDRWKKYGDVVHAGWRWDHFMDLELLDLPLGEFLEKFPDRFSAMEHWCGGDGRIPGFLPYHILELYEALKGVFGELKEKPSDPSLQVQALFFAGSLAHFAEDLSQPLHLTVHYDGRVDEKGDVVSNEGIHERFEGPLVEHIDLRDVLPYMHPPEELGDVKEALVRAMERSYGFVKEVYALDDRGELEKATPMAVRFAAMRLAEGAQLVANLWYTAWAKGGR
;
A
#
# COMPACT_ATOMS: atom_id res chain seq x y z
N MET A 1 -3.55 -60.23 -45.21
CA MET A 1 -2.62 -59.08 -45.04
C MET A 1 -3.42 -57.79 -45.21
N ARG A 2 -3.10 -56.75 -44.42
CA ARG A 2 -3.79 -55.44 -44.22
C ARG A 2 -4.72 -55.45 -43.00
N ALA A 3 -4.30 -55.01 -41.82
CA ALA A 3 -3.89 -53.67 -41.35
C ALA A 3 -5.07 -52.91 -40.72
N TRP A 4 -5.07 -52.95 -39.38
CA TRP A 4 -5.35 -51.90 -38.40
C TRP A 4 -6.23 -50.71 -38.82
N CYS A 5 -7.33 -50.51 -38.09
CA CYS A 5 -7.89 -49.19 -37.81
C CYS A 5 -8.62 -49.21 -36.45
N VAL A 6 -7.88 -48.97 -35.37
CA VAL A 6 -8.46 -48.53 -34.09
C VAL A 6 -8.60 -47.01 -34.19
N LEU A 7 -9.82 -46.55 -34.42
CA LEU A 7 -10.15 -45.12 -34.34
C LEU A 7 -10.24 -44.75 -32.86
N SER A 8 -9.17 -44.12 -32.36
CA SER A 8 -9.09 -43.51 -31.04
C SER A 8 -10.10 -42.38 -30.92
N ARG A 9 -10.88 -42.42 -29.84
CA ARG A 9 -11.79 -41.36 -29.41
C ARG A 9 -11.01 -40.04 -29.26
N LEU A 10 -11.28 -39.07 -30.13
CA LEU A 10 -10.84 -37.69 -29.92
C LEU A 10 -11.69 -37.11 -28.79
N SER A 11 -11.17 -37.18 -27.56
CA SER A 11 -11.68 -36.39 -26.45
C SER A 11 -11.35 -34.93 -26.73
N TRP A 12 -12.37 -34.12 -27.01
CA TRP A 12 -12.28 -32.66 -26.92
C TRP A 12 -12.07 -32.30 -25.45
N ALA A 13 -10.82 -32.29 -25.00
CA ALA A 13 -10.44 -31.60 -23.78
C ALA A 13 -10.53 -30.11 -24.09
N VAL A 14 -11.65 -29.51 -23.71
CA VAL A 14 -11.86 -28.07 -23.69
C VAL A 14 -10.71 -27.46 -22.90
N LEU A 15 -9.98 -26.60 -23.58
CA LEU A 15 -8.89 -25.79 -23.06
C LEU A 15 -9.50 -24.76 -22.10
N SER A 16 -9.71 -25.14 -20.85
CA SER A 16 -10.01 -24.21 -19.76
C SER A 16 -8.73 -23.42 -19.45
N ILE A 17 -8.44 -22.43 -20.29
CA ILE A 17 -7.37 -21.47 -20.08
C ILE A 17 -7.69 -20.69 -18.82
N PHE A 18 -6.75 -20.75 -17.88
CA PHE A 18 -6.60 -19.94 -16.68
C PHE A 18 -6.93 -18.45 -16.93
N LEU A 19 -8.12 -18.00 -16.51
CA LEU A 19 -8.48 -16.58 -16.41
C LEU A 19 -8.58 -16.10 -14.95
N LEU A 20 -8.20 -16.93 -13.98
CA LEU A 20 -8.30 -16.59 -12.55
C LEU A 20 -7.15 -15.72 -12.02
N GLY A 21 -6.18 -15.33 -12.86
CA GLY A 21 -5.00 -14.55 -12.44
C GLY A 21 -4.93 -13.12 -12.99
N GLN A 22 -5.93 -12.67 -13.75
CA GLN A 22 -5.92 -11.30 -14.29
C GLN A 22 -6.39 -10.32 -13.22
N ALA A 23 -7.52 -10.60 -12.53
CA ALA A 23 -8.10 -9.76 -11.46
C ALA A 23 -7.07 -9.24 -10.43
N ASP A 24 -6.22 -10.13 -9.91
CA ASP A 24 -5.20 -9.79 -8.92
C ASP A 24 -4.07 -8.91 -9.49
N ALA A 25 -3.74 -9.02 -10.78
CA ALA A 25 -2.70 -8.22 -11.40
C ALA A 25 -3.10 -6.74 -11.59
N TRP A 26 -4.40 -6.48 -11.79
CA TRP A 26 -4.93 -5.13 -11.96
C TRP A 26 -4.96 -4.36 -10.63
N TRP A 27 -5.32 -5.03 -9.52
CA TRP A 27 -5.37 -4.42 -8.18
C TRP A 27 -4.01 -3.91 -7.69
N GLU A 28 -2.96 -4.64 -8.03
CA GLU A 28 -1.59 -4.32 -7.63
C GLU A 28 -0.97 -3.13 -8.38
N ARG A 29 -1.63 -2.65 -9.44
CA ARG A 29 -1.07 -1.68 -10.37
C ARG A 29 -0.75 -0.35 -9.69
N GLY A 30 -1.58 0.10 -8.75
CA GLY A 30 -1.37 1.32 -7.98
C GLY A 30 -0.04 1.31 -7.24
N HIS A 31 0.19 0.30 -6.41
CA HIS A 31 1.44 0.10 -5.67
C HIS A 31 2.66 0.02 -6.58
N ARG A 32 2.53 -0.70 -7.71
CA ARG A 32 3.64 -0.88 -8.65
C ARG A 32 4.03 0.45 -9.31
N ILE A 33 3.06 1.24 -9.76
CA ILE A 33 3.32 2.53 -10.42
C ILE A 33 3.89 3.55 -9.43
N ALA A 34 3.32 3.62 -8.22
CA ALA A 34 3.82 4.49 -7.15
C ALA A 34 5.28 4.15 -6.81
N THR A 35 5.57 2.88 -6.54
CA THR A 35 6.94 2.43 -6.25
C THR A 35 7.89 2.59 -7.45
N GLU A 36 7.43 2.39 -8.69
CA GLU A 36 8.25 2.69 -9.87
C GLU A 36 8.62 4.18 -9.93
N ALA A 37 7.68 5.07 -9.59
CA ALA A 37 7.93 6.51 -9.49
C ALA A 37 8.99 6.83 -8.43
N VAL A 38 8.96 6.16 -7.27
CA VAL A 38 10.02 6.27 -6.25
C VAL A 38 11.38 5.90 -6.83
N MET A 39 11.47 4.79 -7.55
CA MET A 39 12.73 4.32 -8.16
C MET A 39 13.34 5.34 -9.14
N ARG A 40 12.53 6.18 -9.79
CA ARG A 40 13.01 7.26 -10.68
C ARG A 40 13.58 8.46 -9.91
N MET A 41 13.17 8.64 -8.65
CA MET A 41 13.47 9.83 -7.85
C MET A 41 14.59 9.61 -6.82
N LEU A 42 15.05 8.36 -6.64
CA LEU A 42 16.09 8.06 -5.64
C LEU A 42 17.41 8.81 -5.91
N PRO A 43 17.94 9.55 -4.93
CA PRO A 43 19.13 10.38 -5.11
C PRO A 43 20.40 9.52 -5.21
N GLY A 44 21.44 10.07 -5.84
CA GLY A 44 22.66 9.33 -6.15
C GLY A 44 23.46 8.84 -4.92
N ASP A 45 23.22 9.44 -3.77
CA ASP A 45 23.84 9.11 -2.47
C ASP A 45 23.18 7.92 -1.75
N MET A 46 22.04 7.41 -2.24
CA MET A 46 21.51 6.12 -1.81
C MET A 46 22.33 4.94 -2.38
N PRO A 47 22.35 3.78 -1.70
CA PRO A 47 23.16 2.63 -2.10
C PRO A 47 22.90 2.20 -3.54
N ARG A 48 23.97 1.98 -4.31
CA ARG A 48 23.86 1.59 -5.71
C ARG A 48 23.06 0.30 -5.92
N PHE A 49 23.23 -0.70 -5.03
CA PHE A 49 22.47 -1.95 -5.13
C PHE A 49 20.97 -1.66 -5.03
N PHE A 50 20.56 -0.86 -4.05
CA PHE A 50 19.17 -0.52 -3.78
C PHE A 50 18.54 0.22 -4.96
N ARG A 51 19.23 1.23 -5.50
CA ARG A 51 18.78 1.98 -6.69
C ARG A 51 18.66 1.12 -7.96
N ALA A 52 19.36 -0.01 -8.02
CA ALA A 52 19.30 -0.95 -9.14
C ALA A 52 18.25 -2.06 -8.94
N SER A 53 17.56 -2.10 -7.80
CA SER A 53 16.65 -3.19 -7.43
C SER A 53 15.18 -2.92 -7.76
N GLY A 54 14.89 -2.12 -8.79
CA GLY A 54 13.50 -1.84 -9.21
C GLY A 54 12.71 -3.10 -9.53
N ASP A 55 13.35 -4.09 -10.18
CA ASP A 55 12.74 -5.39 -10.51
C ASP A 55 12.35 -6.24 -9.28
N VAL A 56 12.84 -5.87 -8.09
CA VAL A 56 12.53 -6.53 -6.82
C VAL A 56 11.58 -5.69 -5.98
N LEU A 57 11.87 -4.39 -5.83
CA LEU A 57 11.09 -3.46 -5.00
C LEU A 57 9.68 -3.23 -5.55
N VAL A 58 9.53 -3.07 -6.87
CA VAL A 58 8.22 -2.80 -7.51
C VAL A 58 7.26 -3.99 -7.36
N PRO A 59 7.65 -5.26 -7.60
CA PRO A 59 6.76 -6.39 -7.32
C PRO A 59 6.52 -6.66 -5.83
N LEU A 60 7.47 -6.29 -4.97
CA LEU A 60 7.33 -6.44 -3.51
C LEU A 60 6.34 -5.43 -2.92
N SER A 61 6.25 -4.21 -3.44
CA SER A 61 5.27 -3.21 -2.96
C SER A 61 3.82 -3.64 -3.16
N ALA A 62 3.57 -4.56 -4.07
CA ALA A 62 2.25 -5.16 -4.27
C ALA A 62 2.03 -6.48 -3.51
N ALA A 63 3.08 -7.04 -2.91
CA ALA A 63 3.05 -8.40 -2.37
C ALA A 63 2.17 -8.60 -1.13
N PRO A 64 2.07 -7.64 -0.17
CA PRO A 64 1.27 -7.83 1.03
C PRO A 64 -0.20 -8.17 0.80
N ASP A 65 -0.82 -7.62 -0.25
CA ASP A 65 -2.19 -7.98 -0.65
C ASP A 65 -2.35 -9.44 -1.05
N ARG A 66 -1.35 -10.00 -1.76
CA ARG A 66 -1.33 -11.43 -2.07
C ARG A 66 -1.10 -12.26 -0.82
N TRP A 67 -0.24 -11.80 0.08
CA TRP A 67 0.12 -12.58 1.28
C TRP A 67 -1.09 -12.86 2.16
N LYS A 68 -2.01 -11.90 2.32
CA LYS A 68 -3.29 -12.10 3.01
C LYS A 68 -4.13 -13.24 2.44
N LYS A 69 -3.95 -13.59 1.15
CA LYS A 69 -4.69 -14.66 0.47
C LYS A 69 -4.04 -16.05 0.61
N TYR A 70 -2.85 -16.14 1.20
CA TYR A 70 -2.12 -17.41 1.32
C TYR A 70 -2.64 -18.33 2.43
N GLY A 71 -3.44 -17.82 3.36
CA GLY A 71 -4.13 -18.63 4.36
C GLY A 71 -4.73 -17.82 5.51
N ASP A 72 -5.56 -18.48 6.33
CA ASP A 72 -6.36 -17.82 7.36
C ASP A 72 -5.53 -17.14 8.45
N VAL A 73 -4.38 -17.72 8.81
CA VAL A 73 -3.51 -17.17 9.87
C VAL A 73 -2.88 -15.86 9.44
N VAL A 74 -2.32 -15.81 8.23
CA VAL A 74 -1.72 -14.58 7.69
C VAL A 74 -2.79 -13.54 7.39
N HIS A 75 -3.96 -13.96 6.90
CA HIS A 75 -5.11 -13.07 6.75
C HIS A 75 -5.50 -12.42 8.09
N ALA A 76 -5.70 -13.22 9.14
CA ALA A 76 -6.11 -12.73 10.46
C ALA A 76 -5.08 -11.79 11.08
N GLY A 77 -3.79 -12.05 10.87
CA GLY A 77 -2.70 -11.23 11.39
C GLY A 77 -2.53 -9.90 10.64
N TRP A 78 -2.50 -9.93 9.31
CA TRP A 78 -2.07 -8.77 8.51
C TRP A 78 -3.21 -7.92 7.98
N ARG A 79 -4.46 -8.40 7.98
CA ARG A 79 -5.60 -7.59 7.48
C ARG A 79 -5.75 -6.23 8.16
N TRP A 80 -5.36 -6.13 9.43
CA TRP A 80 -5.48 -4.91 10.23
C TRP A 80 -4.38 -3.89 9.95
N ASP A 81 -3.34 -4.28 9.22
CA ASP A 81 -2.17 -3.44 8.95
C ASP A 81 -2.33 -2.61 7.67
N HIS A 82 -3.44 -2.75 6.93
CA HIS A 82 -3.70 -2.03 5.68
C HIS A 82 -4.52 -0.76 5.87
N PHE A 83 -5.09 -0.54 7.06
CA PHE A 83 -6.00 0.59 7.29
C PHE A 83 -5.86 1.14 8.71
N MET A 84 -6.40 2.34 8.89
CA MET A 84 -6.74 2.88 10.20
C MET A 84 -7.98 3.77 10.11
N ASP A 85 -9.13 3.26 10.54
CA ASP A 85 -10.41 3.98 10.61
C ASP A 85 -10.32 5.11 11.64
N LEU A 86 -10.06 6.34 11.17
CA LEU A 86 -9.78 7.46 12.07
C LEU A 86 -10.98 7.87 12.91
N GLU A 87 -12.22 7.60 12.46
CA GLU A 87 -13.44 7.89 13.23
C GLU A 87 -13.60 6.99 14.47
N LEU A 88 -12.84 5.89 14.55
CA LEU A 88 -12.84 4.99 15.72
C LEU A 88 -11.82 5.39 16.77
N LEU A 89 -10.94 6.37 16.48
CA LEU A 89 -9.98 6.86 17.46
C LEU A 89 -10.70 7.65 18.56
N ASP A 90 -10.43 7.30 19.81
CA ASP A 90 -10.90 8.00 21.01
C ASP A 90 -9.96 9.13 21.44
N LEU A 91 -8.96 9.44 20.61
CA LEU A 91 -7.97 10.49 20.79
C LEU A 91 -7.81 11.34 19.52
N PRO A 92 -7.40 12.61 19.64
CA PRO A 92 -6.98 13.39 18.48
C PRO A 92 -5.85 12.69 17.71
N LEU A 93 -5.84 12.82 16.38
CA LEU A 93 -4.86 12.14 15.51
C LEU A 93 -3.40 12.52 15.86
N GLY A 94 -3.17 13.74 16.33
CA GLY A 94 -1.83 14.19 16.77
C GLY A 94 -1.37 13.62 18.11
N GLU A 95 -2.23 12.95 18.87
CA GLU A 95 -1.94 12.49 20.23
C GLU A 95 -1.81 10.98 20.34
N PHE A 96 -2.43 10.20 19.45
CA PHE A 96 -2.53 8.75 19.66
C PHE A 96 -1.18 8.02 19.59
N LEU A 97 -0.25 8.41 18.70
CA LEU A 97 1.10 7.81 18.61
C LEU A 97 2.04 8.20 19.76
N GLU A 98 1.69 9.24 20.51
CA GLU A 98 2.38 9.60 21.76
C GLU A 98 1.80 8.83 22.94
N LYS A 99 0.47 8.71 22.97
CA LYS A 99 -0.24 7.98 24.01
C LYS A 99 0.00 6.47 23.94
N PHE A 100 0.01 5.93 22.73
CA PHE A 100 0.24 4.52 22.41
C PHE A 100 1.46 4.47 21.48
N PRO A 101 2.68 4.44 22.04
CA PRO A 101 3.90 4.60 21.24
C PRO A 101 4.24 3.38 20.38
N ASP A 102 3.65 2.23 20.65
CA ASP A 102 3.89 0.96 19.97
C ASP A 102 2.61 0.15 19.76
N ARG A 103 2.67 -0.83 18.84
CA ARG A 103 1.53 -1.68 18.47
C ARG A 103 0.90 -2.39 19.66
N PHE A 104 1.69 -2.87 20.62
CA PHE A 104 1.16 -3.63 21.75
C PHE A 104 0.36 -2.73 22.69
N SER A 105 0.87 -1.53 22.98
CA SER A 105 0.12 -0.53 23.75
C SER A 105 -1.21 -0.14 23.08
N ALA A 106 -1.22 -0.05 21.75
CA ALA A 106 -2.43 0.22 20.97
C ALA A 106 -3.41 -0.97 20.98
N MET A 107 -2.90 -2.20 20.89
CA MET A 107 -3.70 -3.43 20.97
C MET A 107 -4.35 -3.60 22.35
N GLU A 108 -3.62 -3.34 23.43
CA GLU A 108 -4.18 -3.40 24.80
C GLU A 108 -5.38 -2.47 24.95
N HIS A 109 -5.33 -1.31 24.29
CA HIS A 109 -6.40 -0.32 24.33
C HIS A 109 -7.59 -0.67 23.42
N TRP A 110 -7.35 -0.96 22.13
CA TRP A 110 -8.45 -1.14 21.16
C TRP A 110 -8.95 -2.57 21.00
N CYS A 111 -8.18 -3.60 21.35
CA CYS A 111 -8.59 -5.00 21.18
C CYS A 111 -9.18 -5.62 22.46
N GLY A 112 -9.25 -4.88 23.56
CA GLY A 112 -9.67 -5.40 24.87
C GLY A 112 -11.18 -5.57 25.07
N GLY A 113 -12.02 -5.16 24.12
CA GLY A 113 -13.48 -5.20 24.24
C GLY A 113 -14.20 -5.57 22.94
N ASP A 114 -15.52 -5.45 22.95
CA ASP A 114 -16.40 -5.79 21.81
C ASP A 114 -16.48 -4.68 20.74
N GLY A 115 -15.60 -3.67 20.84
CA GLY A 115 -15.56 -2.53 19.92
C GLY A 115 -14.99 -2.89 18.55
N ARG A 116 -15.24 -2.03 17.56
CA ARG A 116 -14.54 -2.10 16.27
C ARG A 116 -13.07 -1.73 16.48
N ILE A 117 -12.17 -2.49 15.85
CA ILE A 117 -10.74 -2.23 15.88
C ILE A 117 -10.42 -1.18 14.80
N PRO A 118 -9.76 -0.05 15.13
CA PRO A 118 -9.47 1.00 14.15
C PRO A 118 -8.50 0.53 13.07
N GLY A 119 -7.59 -0.39 13.37
CA GLY A 119 -6.51 -0.81 12.48
C GLY A 119 -5.15 -0.33 12.98
N PHE A 120 -4.07 -0.82 12.38
CA PHE A 120 -2.69 -0.66 12.86
C PHE A 120 -1.71 -0.18 11.79
N LEU A 121 -2.20 0.29 10.64
CA LEU A 121 -1.40 0.78 9.52
C LEU A 121 -0.19 1.65 9.92
N PRO A 122 -0.34 2.75 10.69
CA PRO A 122 0.81 3.59 11.05
C PRO A 122 1.85 2.87 11.92
N TYR A 123 1.43 1.93 12.77
CA TYR A 123 2.35 1.13 13.58
C TYR A 123 3.17 0.19 12.71
N HIS A 124 2.53 -0.46 11.73
CA HIS A 124 3.25 -1.36 10.84
C HIS A 124 4.26 -0.62 9.95
N ILE A 125 3.91 0.58 9.48
CA ILE A 125 4.83 1.47 8.77
C ILE A 125 6.04 1.81 9.66
N LEU A 126 5.82 2.17 10.93
CA LEU A 126 6.91 2.49 11.87
C LEU A 126 7.83 1.29 12.11
N GLU A 127 7.27 0.10 12.34
CA GLU A 127 8.04 -1.14 12.55
C GLU A 127 8.94 -1.46 11.35
N LEU A 128 8.39 -1.40 10.14
CA LEU A 128 9.14 -1.64 8.90
C LEU A 128 10.19 -0.55 8.64
N TYR A 129 9.86 0.72 8.92
CA TYR A 129 10.80 1.82 8.82
C TYR A 129 11.98 1.66 9.79
N GLU A 130 11.73 1.32 11.05
CA GLU A 130 12.80 1.14 12.04
C GLU A 130 13.70 -0.05 11.71
N ALA A 131 13.11 -1.16 11.25
CA ALA A 131 13.86 -2.32 10.76
C ALA A 131 14.74 -1.94 9.55
N LEU A 132 14.18 -1.25 8.56
CA LEU A 132 14.91 -0.78 7.38
C LEU A 132 16.06 0.17 7.76
N LYS A 133 15.81 1.12 8.67
CA LYS A 133 16.82 2.05 9.20
C LYS A 133 17.98 1.29 9.86
N GLY A 134 17.68 0.27 10.66
CA GLY A 134 18.68 -0.60 11.30
C GLY A 134 19.54 -1.33 10.27
N VAL A 135 18.91 -2.01 9.31
CA VAL A 135 19.60 -2.76 8.25
C VAL A 135 20.46 -1.83 7.38
N PHE A 136 19.97 -0.63 7.06
CA PHE A 136 20.76 0.37 6.35
C PHE A 136 21.96 0.87 7.16
N GLY A 137 21.84 0.98 8.48
CA GLY A 137 22.98 1.23 9.37
C GLY A 137 24.05 0.15 9.26
N GLU A 138 23.66 -1.13 9.33
CA GLU A 138 24.60 -2.25 9.18
C GLU A 138 25.23 -2.31 7.78
N LEU A 139 24.47 -1.97 6.73
CA LEU A 139 24.97 -1.92 5.36
C LEU A 139 26.00 -0.81 5.14
N LYS A 140 26.04 0.26 5.94
CA LYS A 140 27.12 1.25 5.87
C LYS A 140 28.47 0.64 6.24
N GLU A 141 28.47 -0.27 7.22
CA GLU A 141 29.67 -0.99 7.66
C GLU A 141 29.98 -2.21 6.77
N LYS A 142 28.94 -2.87 6.25
CA LYS A 142 29.03 -4.11 5.45
C LYS A 142 28.28 -3.98 4.12
N PRO A 143 28.70 -3.10 3.21
CA PRO A 143 27.92 -2.73 2.02
C PRO A 143 27.67 -3.85 1.01
N SER A 144 28.47 -4.91 1.07
CA SER A 144 28.39 -6.07 0.19
C SER A 144 27.81 -7.31 0.85
N ASP A 145 27.27 -7.21 2.08
CA ASP A 145 26.65 -8.35 2.75
C ASP A 145 25.32 -8.71 2.06
N PRO A 146 25.21 -9.90 1.43
CA PRO A 146 24.01 -10.27 0.70
C PRO A 146 22.81 -10.49 1.62
N SER A 147 23.01 -10.90 2.87
CA SER A 147 21.92 -11.08 3.84
C SER A 147 21.27 -9.74 4.18
N LEU A 148 22.09 -8.72 4.43
CA LEU A 148 21.60 -7.37 4.71
C LEU A 148 20.94 -6.73 3.49
N GLN A 149 21.48 -6.94 2.28
CA GLN A 149 20.84 -6.44 1.05
C GLN A 149 19.45 -7.05 0.85
N VAL A 150 19.28 -8.37 1.05
CA VAL A 150 17.96 -9.02 0.95
C VAL A 150 17.00 -8.47 1.99
N GLN A 151 17.43 -8.31 3.24
CA GLN A 151 16.60 -7.73 4.30
C GLN A 151 16.17 -6.29 3.96
N ALA A 152 17.10 -5.45 3.47
CA ALA A 152 16.79 -4.08 3.09
C ALA A 152 15.74 -4.02 1.98
N LEU A 153 15.85 -4.88 0.96
CA LEU A 153 14.88 -4.94 -0.13
C LEU A 153 13.50 -5.44 0.36
N PHE A 154 13.48 -6.43 1.26
CA PHE A 154 12.24 -6.93 1.83
C PHE A 154 11.51 -5.86 2.66
N PHE A 155 12.20 -5.26 3.64
CA PHE A 155 11.60 -4.22 4.47
C PHE A 155 11.20 -2.99 3.66
N ALA A 156 12.03 -2.56 2.70
CA ALA A 156 11.69 -1.43 1.86
C ALA A 156 10.47 -1.69 0.96
N GLY A 157 10.43 -2.85 0.30
CA GLY A 157 9.29 -3.24 -0.55
C GLY A 157 8.00 -3.36 0.25
N SER A 158 8.03 -4.00 1.42
CA SER A 158 6.87 -4.05 2.32
C SER A 158 6.48 -2.67 2.84
N LEU A 159 7.45 -1.84 3.24
CA LEU A 159 7.19 -0.47 3.70
C LEU A 159 6.50 0.37 2.63
N ALA A 160 6.87 0.17 1.35
CA ALA A 160 6.24 0.88 0.25
C ALA A 160 4.73 0.62 0.18
N HIS A 161 4.33 -0.65 0.27
CA HIS A 161 2.92 -1.05 0.26
C HIS A 161 2.08 -0.26 1.28
N PHE A 162 2.48 -0.33 2.55
CA PHE A 162 1.70 0.25 3.64
C PHE A 162 1.75 1.79 3.63
N ALA A 163 2.88 2.40 3.26
CA ALA A 163 2.94 3.84 3.10
C ALA A 163 2.09 4.34 1.91
N GLU A 164 1.96 3.54 0.86
CA GLU A 164 1.05 3.81 -0.27
C GLU A 164 -0.42 3.66 0.16
N ASP A 165 -0.79 2.62 0.91
CA ASP A 165 -2.13 2.43 1.51
C ASP A 165 -2.56 3.65 2.33
N LEU A 166 -1.63 4.24 3.11
CA LEU A 166 -1.92 5.42 3.93
C LEU A 166 -2.34 6.64 3.10
N SER A 167 -1.90 6.72 1.84
CA SER A 167 -2.28 7.80 0.92
C SER A 167 -3.63 7.59 0.21
N GLN A 168 -4.21 6.39 0.36
CA GLN A 168 -5.55 6.03 -0.12
C GLN A 168 -6.56 6.52 0.93
N PRO A 169 -7.40 7.54 0.64
CA PRO A 169 -8.29 8.13 1.65
C PRO A 169 -9.27 7.14 2.30
N LEU A 170 -9.76 6.15 1.55
CA LEU A 170 -10.69 5.13 2.00
C LEU A 170 -10.03 4.12 2.96
N HIS A 171 -8.71 3.99 3.01
CA HIS A 171 -8.01 3.18 4.03
C HIS A 171 -7.99 3.85 5.40
N LEU A 172 -8.55 5.07 5.52
CA LEU A 172 -8.55 5.85 6.74
C LEU A 172 -9.94 6.10 7.32
N THR A 173 -10.97 5.40 6.83
CA THR A 173 -12.35 5.65 7.23
C THR A 173 -13.19 4.38 7.41
N VAL A 174 -14.05 4.39 8.42
CA VAL A 174 -15.09 3.36 8.61
C VAL A 174 -16.01 3.19 7.40
N HIS A 175 -16.04 4.19 6.52
CA HIS A 175 -16.81 4.22 5.27
C HIS A 175 -16.01 3.70 4.07
N TYR A 176 -14.96 2.90 4.28
CA TYR A 176 -14.02 2.52 3.22
C TYR A 176 -14.66 1.96 1.94
N ASP A 177 -15.76 1.20 2.06
CA ASP A 177 -16.46 0.58 0.92
C ASP A 177 -17.93 1.00 0.77
N GLY A 178 -18.24 2.21 1.21
CA GLY A 178 -19.58 2.79 1.13
C GLY A 178 -19.96 3.52 2.41
N ARG A 179 -20.90 4.46 2.31
CA ARG A 179 -21.39 5.15 3.52
C ARG A 179 -22.14 4.14 4.36
N VAL A 180 -21.87 4.12 5.65
CA VAL A 180 -22.53 3.23 6.60
C VAL A 180 -23.41 4.01 7.56
N ASP A 181 -24.49 3.38 8.02
CA ASP A 181 -25.31 3.91 9.11
C ASP A 181 -24.70 3.61 10.50
N GLU A 182 -25.43 3.94 11.57
CA GLU A 182 -24.99 3.68 12.96
C GLU A 182 -24.79 2.18 13.28
N LYS A 183 -25.41 1.29 12.50
CA LYS A 183 -25.26 -0.17 12.66
C LYS A 183 -24.09 -0.72 11.85
N GLY A 184 -23.51 0.08 10.97
CA GLY A 184 -22.47 -0.35 10.03
C GLY A 184 -23.02 -0.89 8.71
N ASP A 185 -24.34 -0.79 8.46
CA ASP A 185 -24.93 -1.23 7.20
C ASP A 185 -24.64 -0.22 6.09
N VAL A 186 -24.20 -0.69 4.91
CA VAL A 186 -23.92 0.18 3.75
C VAL A 186 -25.22 0.73 3.19
N VAL A 187 -25.32 2.07 3.11
CA VAL A 187 -26.53 2.78 2.64
C VAL A 187 -26.36 3.44 1.27
N SER A 188 -25.13 3.62 0.80
CA SER A 188 -24.82 4.23 -0.51
C SER A 188 -23.37 4.03 -0.91
N ASN A 189 -23.08 4.16 -2.21
CA ASN A 189 -21.74 4.04 -2.81
C ASN A 189 -21.04 2.70 -2.53
N GLU A 190 -21.81 1.61 -2.37
CA GLU A 190 -21.26 0.26 -2.23
C GLU A 190 -20.24 -0.04 -3.34
N GLY A 191 -19.08 -0.62 -2.99
CA GLY A 191 -18.00 -0.91 -3.94
C GLY A 191 -17.16 0.30 -4.35
N ILE A 192 -17.25 1.44 -3.66
CA ILE A 192 -16.44 2.64 -3.96
C ILE A 192 -14.94 2.38 -3.80
N HIS A 193 -14.57 1.48 -2.88
CA HIS A 193 -13.19 1.09 -2.66
C HIS A 193 -12.61 0.49 -3.94
N GLU A 194 -13.31 -0.50 -4.50
CA GLU A 194 -12.92 -1.16 -5.74
C GLU A 194 -12.83 -0.20 -6.91
N ARG A 195 -13.84 0.67 -7.07
CA ARG A 195 -13.84 1.65 -8.17
C ARG A 195 -12.63 2.59 -8.11
N PHE A 196 -12.20 2.97 -6.92
CA PHE A 196 -11.12 3.95 -6.74
C PHE A 196 -9.73 3.36 -6.99
N GLU A 197 -9.44 2.15 -6.51
CA GLU A 197 -8.08 1.59 -6.56
C GLU A 197 -7.85 0.49 -7.61
N GLY A 198 -8.91 -0.09 -8.16
CA GLY A 198 -8.83 -1.04 -9.26
C GLY A 198 -9.03 -0.35 -10.62
N PRO A 199 -10.26 -0.32 -11.17
CA PRO A 199 -10.50 0.11 -12.54
C PRO A 199 -10.03 1.53 -12.87
N LEU A 200 -10.16 2.49 -11.95
CA LEU A 200 -9.70 3.86 -12.18
C LEU A 200 -8.19 3.94 -12.37
N VAL A 201 -7.45 3.14 -11.60
CA VAL A 201 -5.99 3.16 -11.62
C VAL A 201 -5.46 2.72 -12.98
N GLU A 202 -6.15 1.84 -13.70
CA GLU A 202 -5.79 1.39 -15.06
C GLU A 202 -5.62 2.52 -16.09
N HIS A 203 -6.19 3.69 -15.82
CA HIS A 203 -6.08 4.87 -16.67
C HIS A 203 -4.89 5.78 -16.34
N ILE A 204 -4.08 5.42 -15.34
CA ILE A 204 -2.95 6.20 -14.85
C ILE A 204 -1.65 5.53 -15.29
N ASP A 205 -0.72 6.28 -15.87
CA ASP A 205 0.63 5.79 -16.12
C ASP A 205 1.65 6.49 -15.22
N LEU A 206 2.87 5.95 -15.17
CA LEU A 206 3.99 6.57 -14.44
C LEU A 206 4.16 8.08 -14.73
N ARG A 207 3.94 8.49 -15.99
CA ARG A 207 4.06 9.89 -16.42
C ARG A 207 3.02 10.83 -15.78
N ASP A 208 1.92 10.28 -15.27
CA ASP A 208 0.84 11.05 -14.64
C ASP A 208 1.10 11.24 -13.14
N VAL A 209 1.94 10.38 -12.54
CA VAL A 209 2.36 10.42 -11.14
C VAL A 209 3.58 11.34 -10.94
N LEU A 210 4.61 11.18 -11.77
CA LEU A 210 5.89 11.91 -11.65
C LEU A 210 5.77 13.44 -11.52
N PRO A 211 4.86 14.16 -12.23
CA PRO A 211 4.75 15.61 -12.15
C PRO A 211 4.36 16.15 -10.76
N TYR A 212 3.84 15.30 -9.88
CA TYR A 212 3.44 15.67 -8.52
C TYR A 212 4.49 15.30 -7.47
N MET A 213 5.60 14.69 -7.87
CA MET A 213 6.68 14.27 -6.98
C MET A 213 7.84 15.26 -7.02
N HIS A 214 8.65 15.23 -5.96
CA HIS A 214 9.90 15.95 -5.84
C HIS A 214 11.00 15.04 -5.26
N PRO A 215 12.29 15.44 -5.33
CA PRO A 215 13.36 14.67 -4.69
C PRO A 215 13.03 14.39 -3.22
N PRO A 216 13.40 13.20 -2.69
CA PRO A 216 13.06 12.84 -1.32
C PRO A 216 13.77 13.73 -0.31
N GLU A 217 13.10 13.94 0.81
CA GLU A 217 13.57 14.77 1.91
C GLU A 217 13.78 13.92 3.18
N GLU A 218 14.78 14.27 3.98
CA GLU A 218 14.97 13.64 5.30
C GLU A 218 13.85 14.15 6.24
N LEU A 219 13.03 13.24 6.74
CA LEU A 219 11.97 13.56 7.69
C LEU A 219 12.59 13.85 9.07
N GLY A 220 12.16 14.95 9.71
CA GLY A 220 12.56 15.29 11.08
C GLY A 220 12.09 14.24 12.09
N ASP A 221 10.79 14.24 12.40
CA ASP A 221 10.12 13.19 13.16
C ASP A 221 9.21 12.37 12.22
N VAL A 222 9.40 11.05 12.22
CA VAL A 222 8.64 10.14 11.35
C VAL A 222 7.21 9.94 11.86
N LYS A 223 6.98 9.89 13.18
CA LYS A 223 5.62 9.78 13.73
C LYS A 223 4.79 10.99 13.36
N GLU A 224 5.36 12.18 13.54
CA GLU A 224 4.72 13.44 13.17
C GLU A 224 4.45 13.53 11.65
N ALA A 225 5.38 13.02 10.82
CA ALA A 225 5.18 12.93 9.38
C ALA A 225 4.02 12.00 9.00
N LEU A 226 3.88 10.84 9.67
CA LEU A 226 2.77 9.90 9.44
C LEU A 226 1.44 10.49 9.88
N VAL A 227 1.36 11.15 11.05
CA VAL A 227 0.15 11.87 11.49
C VAL A 227 -0.29 12.86 10.42
N ARG A 228 0.62 13.73 9.97
CA ARG A 228 0.29 14.71 8.92
C ARG A 228 -0.13 14.07 7.61
N ALA A 229 0.47 12.94 7.24
CA ALA A 229 0.09 12.21 6.03
C ALA A 229 -1.33 11.62 6.16
N MET A 230 -1.68 11.06 7.32
CA MET A 230 -3.04 10.59 7.61
C MET A 230 -4.05 11.74 7.62
N GLU A 231 -3.75 12.87 8.27
CA GLU A 231 -4.62 14.06 8.28
C GLU A 231 -4.92 14.54 6.86
N ARG A 232 -3.89 14.65 6.03
CA ARG A 232 -4.04 15.06 4.62
C ARG A 232 -4.89 14.05 3.87
N SER A 233 -4.52 12.77 3.90
CA SER A 233 -5.18 11.70 3.16
C SER A 233 -6.66 11.58 3.55
N TYR A 234 -6.96 11.54 4.84
CA TYR A 234 -8.33 11.51 5.37
C TYR A 234 -9.16 12.72 4.92
N GLY A 235 -8.54 13.91 4.83
CA GLY A 235 -9.18 15.12 4.31
C GLY A 235 -9.77 14.97 2.90
N PHE A 236 -9.31 13.98 2.12
CA PHE A 236 -9.79 13.71 0.77
C PHE A 236 -10.91 12.67 0.68
N VAL A 237 -11.32 12.02 1.78
CA VAL A 237 -12.45 11.06 1.78
C VAL A 237 -13.70 11.69 1.15
N LYS A 238 -14.03 12.91 1.52
CA LYS A 238 -15.19 13.62 0.97
C LYS A 238 -15.09 13.86 -0.54
N GLU A 239 -13.89 14.09 -1.07
CA GLU A 239 -13.69 14.29 -2.51
C GLU A 239 -13.83 12.97 -3.28
N VAL A 240 -13.31 11.85 -2.74
CA VAL A 240 -13.50 10.51 -3.34
C VAL A 240 -15.00 10.22 -3.49
N TYR A 241 -15.77 10.44 -2.43
CA TYR A 241 -17.23 10.30 -2.48
C TYR A 241 -17.89 11.26 -3.46
N ALA A 242 -17.47 12.53 -3.50
CA ALA A 242 -18.06 13.50 -4.41
C ALA A 242 -17.81 13.13 -5.88
N LEU A 243 -16.65 12.54 -6.20
CA LEU A 243 -16.37 11.99 -7.53
C LEU A 243 -17.26 10.79 -7.84
N ASP A 244 -17.47 9.90 -6.87
CA ASP A 244 -18.33 8.72 -7.03
C ASP A 244 -19.81 9.09 -7.21
N ASP A 245 -20.32 10.05 -6.42
CA ASP A 245 -21.68 10.57 -6.51
C ASP A 245 -21.99 11.19 -7.89
N ARG A 246 -20.96 11.71 -8.56
CA ARG A 246 -21.03 12.23 -9.94
C ARG A 246 -20.83 11.14 -11.01
N GLY A 247 -20.56 9.91 -10.60
CA GLY A 247 -20.24 8.76 -11.45
C GLY A 247 -18.90 8.93 -12.17
N GLU A 248 -17.98 9.73 -11.64
CA GLU A 248 -16.71 10.03 -12.29
C GLU A 248 -15.66 8.94 -12.12
N LEU A 249 -15.70 8.21 -11.00
CA LEU A 249 -14.80 7.07 -10.75
C LEU A 249 -15.06 5.95 -11.77
N GLU A 250 -16.34 5.55 -11.93
CA GLU A 250 -16.76 4.52 -12.88
C GLU A 250 -16.44 4.90 -14.35
N LYS A 251 -16.60 6.18 -14.70
CA LYS A 251 -16.33 6.68 -16.05
C LYS A 251 -14.84 6.98 -16.31
N ALA A 252 -14.00 6.90 -15.28
CA ALA A 252 -12.61 7.32 -15.30
C ALA A 252 -12.42 8.69 -15.98
N THR A 253 -13.16 9.71 -15.52
CA THR A 253 -13.03 11.06 -16.11
C THR A 253 -11.61 11.59 -15.93
N PRO A 254 -11.15 12.54 -16.78
CA PRO A 254 -9.83 13.15 -16.61
C PRO A 254 -9.60 13.76 -15.21
N MET A 255 -10.68 14.22 -14.56
CA MET A 255 -10.61 14.73 -13.19
C MET A 255 -10.36 13.61 -12.18
N ALA A 256 -11.13 12.52 -12.24
CA ALA A 256 -10.96 11.37 -11.35
C ALA A 256 -9.58 10.71 -11.52
N VAL A 257 -9.14 10.51 -12.77
CA VAL A 257 -7.81 9.94 -13.08
C VAL A 257 -6.70 10.83 -12.54
N ARG A 258 -6.79 12.15 -12.76
CA ARG A 258 -5.81 13.10 -12.22
C ARG A 258 -5.80 13.10 -10.69
N PHE A 259 -6.96 13.04 -10.06
CA PHE A 259 -7.08 13.03 -8.61
C PHE A 259 -6.44 11.76 -8.02
N ALA A 260 -6.74 10.58 -8.58
CA ALA A 260 -6.10 9.33 -8.17
C ALA A 260 -4.58 9.34 -8.42
N ALA A 261 -4.11 9.89 -9.54
CA ALA A 261 -2.68 10.06 -9.81
C ALA A 261 -1.98 10.95 -8.76
N MET A 262 -2.65 12.01 -8.29
CA MET A 262 -2.16 12.83 -7.19
C MET A 262 -2.13 12.08 -5.84
N ARG A 263 -2.97 11.05 -5.63
CA ARG A 263 -2.94 10.22 -4.40
C ARG A 263 -1.79 9.22 -4.47
N LEU A 264 -1.63 8.53 -5.60
CA LEU A 264 -0.48 7.68 -5.86
C LEU A 264 0.84 8.44 -5.71
N ALA A 265 0.91 9.70 -6.17
CA ALA A 265 2.09 10.54 -6.00
C ALA A 265 2.39 10.90 -4.54
N GLU A 266 1.35 11.14 -3.71
CA GLU A 266 1.52 11.41 -2.28
C GLU A 266 2.08 10.17 -1.56
N GLY A 267 1.54 8.98 -1.85
CA GLY A 267 2.05 7.70 -1.36
C GLY A 267 3.50 7.47 -1.77
N ALA A 268 3.79 7.62 -3.07
CA ALA A 268 5.15 7.52 -3.59
C ALA A 268 6.11 8.52 -2.93
N GLN A 269 5.69 9.77 -2.71
CA GLN A 269 6.52 10.77 -2.04
C GLN A 269 6.80 10.38 -0.58
N LEU A 270 5.80 9.86 0.13
CA LEU A 270 5.99 9.35 1.49
C LEU A 270 6.99 8.18 1.53
N VAL A 271 6.86 7.22 0.62
CA VAL A 271 7.81 6.11 0.48
C VAL A 271 9.23 6.61 0.21
N ALA A 272 9.40 7.52 -0.74
CA ALA A 272 10.69 8.09 -1.08
C ALA A 272 11.34 8.78 0.13
N ASN A 273 10.57 9.56 0.87
CA ASN A 273 11.01 10.23 2.10
C ASN A 273 11.37 9.23 3.19
N LEU A 274 10.56 8.19 3.42
CA LEU A 274 10.81 7.16 4.43
C LEU A 274 12.08 6.35 4.11
N TRP A 275 12.24 5.88 2.87
CA TRP A 275 13.44 5.16 2.44
C TRP A 275 14.70 6.02 2.56
N TYR A 276 14.63 7.27 2.11
CA TYR A 276 15.75 8.20 2.20
C TYR A 276 16.09 8.51 3.66
N THR A 277 15.08 8.77 4.50
CA THR A 277 15.27 9.02 5.94
C THR A 277 15.90 7.81 6.63
N ALA A 278 15.43 6.59 6.33
CA ALA A 278 16.00 5.36 6.88
C ALA A 278 17.48 5.20 6.50
N TRP A 279 17.85 5.50 5.25
CA TRP A 279 19.25 5.48 4.82
C TRP A 279 20.08 6.57 5.49
N ALA A 280 19.59 7.82 5.47
CA ALA A 280 20.29 8.96 6.03
C ALA A 280 20.53 8.78 7.54
N LYS A 281 19.54 8.29 8.28
CA LYS A 281 19.59 8.07 9.73
C LYS A 281 20.13 6.70 10.13
N GLY A 282 20.29 5.75 9.20
CA GLY A 282 20.86 4.43 9.51
C GLY A 282 22.25 4.56 10.13
N GLY A 283 22.45 3.95 11.31
CA GLY A 283 23.69 4.02 12.09
C GLY A 283 23.82 5.24 13.01
N ARG A 284 22.79 6.09 13.13
CA ARG A 284 22.64 7.15 14.13
C ARG A 284 21.66 6.74 15.23
#